data_AF-A0A924E4H2-F1
#
_entry.id   AF-A0A924E4H2-F1
#
_cell.length_a   1.000
_cell.length_b   1.000
_cell.length_c   1.000
_cell.angle_alpha   90.00
_cell.angle_beta   90.00
_cell.angle_gamma   90.00
#
_symmetry.space_group_name_H-M   'P 1'
#
loop_
_entity.id
_entity.type
_entity.pdbx_description
1 polymer ?
#
loop_
_entity_poly.entity_id
_entity_poly.type
_entity_poly.pdbx_seq_one_letter_code
_entity_poly.pdbx_strand_id
1 'polypeptide(L)'
;MLIPLSERRQIENEMIFRRANEKVGDSLDEIDANHIEDDNPELIRNDDLLLYFKCECSDEDCDARIPIKLSVYNEIHENRDAFIIKLKHQVEEIEKIIKTEETYCVVEKNNTIAEPGNTLNVTSIDNS
;
A
#
# COMPACT_ATOMS: atom_id res chain seq x y z
N MET A 1 -28.73 12.65 14.34
CA MET A 1 -28.26 11.94 13.14
C MET A 1 -26.81 12.36 12.92
N LEU A 2 -25.87 11.54 13.38
CA LEU A 2 -24.44 11.82 13.31
C LEU A 2 -23.84 10.77 12.37
N ILE A 3 -23.37 11.22 11.21
CA ILE A 3 -22.58 10.40 10.30
C ILE A 3 -21.33 9.95 11.07
N PRO A 4 -20.96 8.64 11.08
CA PRO A 4 -19.79 8.19 11.82
C PRO A 4 -18.52 8.84 11.26
N LEU A 5 -17.61 9.25 12.13
CA LEU A 5 -16.32 9.87 11.80
C LEU A 5 -15.43 9.02 10.86
N SER A 6 -15.74 7.73 10.66
CA SER A 6 -15.01 6.81 9.77
C SER A 6 -15.25 7.11 8.29
N GLU A 7 -16.46 7.52 7.91
CA GLU A 7 -16.84 7.73 6.50
C GLU A 7 -16.34 9.09 5.98
N ARG A 8 -16.35 10.13 6.85
CA ARG A 8 -15.71 11.42 6.53
C ARG A 8 -14.19 11.30 6.43
N ARG A 9 -13.55 10.49 7.29
CA ARG A 9 -12.09 10.31 7.26
C ARG A 9 -11.60 9.46 6.09
N GLN A 10 -12.41 8.56 5.54
CA GLN A 10 -12.02 7.79 4.34
C GLN A 10 -11.93 8.67 3.09
N ILE A 11 -12.91 9.57 2.88
CA ILE A 11 -12.90 10.50 1.74
C ILE A 11 -11.81 11.59 1.90
N GLU A 12 -11.64 12.12 3.12
CA GLU A 12 -10.61 13.14 3.40
C GLU A 12 -9.20 12.56 3.29
N ASN A 13 -8.94 11.36 3.82
CA ASN A 13 -7.63 10.71 3.65
C ASN A 13 -7.35 10.38 2.19
N GLU A 14 -8.32 9.88 1.43
CA GLU A 14 -8.11 9.48 0.04
C GLU A 14 -7.69 10.65 -0.88
N MET A 15 -8.21 11.86 -0.67
CA MET A 15 -7.75 13.05 -1.41
C MET A 15 -6.49 13.70 -0.84
N ILE A 16 -6.25 13.61 0.48
CA ILE A 16 -5.02 14.14 1.10
C ILE A 16 -3.81 13.30 0.71
N PHE A 17 -3.94 11.97 0.72
CA PHE A 17 -2.88 11.07 0.27
C PHE A 17 -2.70 11.12 -1.24
N ARG A 18 -3.78 11.26 -2.03
CA ARG A 18 -3.63 11.48 -3.48
C ARG A 18 -2.85 12.74 -3.79
N ARG A 19 -3.19 13.89 -3.19
CA ARG A 19 -2.43 15.14 -3.38
C ARG A 19 -1.02 15.09 -2.81
N ALA A 20 -0.79 14.36 -1.71
CA ALA A 20 0.54 14.18 -1.15
C ALA A 20 1.41 13.31 -2.08
N ASN A 21 0.85 12.23 -2.62
CA ASN A 21 1.53 11.35 -3.56
C ASN A 21 1.76 12.03 -4.92
N GLU A 22 0.78 12.79 -5.43
CA GLU A 22 0.93 13.64 -6.62
C GLU A 22 2.05 14.66 -6.41
N LYS A 23 2.07 15.38 -5.27
CA LYS A 23 3.17 16.33 -4.98
C LYS A 23 4.54 15.68 -4.88
N VAL A 24 4.61 14.45 -4.34
CA VAL A 24 5.87 13.71 -4.28
C VAL A 24 6.29 13.26 -5.68
N GLY A 25 5.36 12.80 -6.51
CA GLY A 25 5.60 12.51 -7.93
C GLY A 25 6.09 13.74 -8.70
N ASP A 26 5.34 14.84 -8.63
CA ASP A 26 5.68 16.12 -9.26
C ASP A 26 7.06 16.62 -8.83
N SER A 27 7.38 16.55 -7.53
CA SER A 27 8.69 16.97 -7.02
C SER A 27 9.83 16.09 -7.52
N LEU A 28 9.59 14.79 -7.70
CA LEU A 28 10.61 13.86 -8.19
C LEU A 28 10.80 14.00 -9.71
N ASP A 29 9.73 14.26 -10.45
CA ASP A 29 9.77 14.52 -11.89
C ASP A 29 10.47 15.86 -12.18
N GLU A 30 10.24 16.89 -11.36
CA GLU A 30 11.00 18.15 -11.41
C GLU A 30 12.49 17.93 -11.15
N ILE A 31 12.85 17.05 -10.21
CA ILE A 31 14.25 16.72 -9.91
C ILE A 31 14.89 15.99 -11.11
N ASP A 32 14.22 15.00 -11.70
CA ASP A 32 14.71 14.31 -12.90
C ASP A 32 14.85 15.27 -14.09
N ALA A 33 13.91 16.20 -14.27
CA ALA A 33 13.98 17.24 -15.30
C ALA A 33 15.17 18.20 -15.10
N ASN A 34 15.43 18.62 -13.85
CA ASN A 34 16.59 19.46 -13.53
C ASN A 34 17.91 18.73 -13.84
N HIS A 35 18.03 17.43 -13.56
CA HIS A 35 19.21 16.65 -13.91
C HIS A 35 19.42 16.51 -15.44
N ILE A 36 18.34 16.52 -16.23
CA ILE A 36 18.41 16.59 -17.69
C ILE A 36 18.91 17.96 -18.15
N GLU A 37 18.39 19.05 -17.59
CA GLU A 37 18.81 20.41 -17.93
C GLU A 37 20.27 20.69 -17.55
N ASP A 38 20.73 20.12 -16.43
CA ASP A 38 22.09 20.26 -15.91
C ASP A 38 23.11 19.28 -16.56
N ASP A 39 22.72 18.52 -17.59
CA ASP A 39 23.55 17.55 -18.33
C ASP A 39 24.16 16.44 -17.44
N ASN A 40 23.41 16.01 -16.41
CA ASN A 40 23.75 14.91 -15.51
C ASN A 40 22.73 13.75 -15.63
N PRO A 41 22.55 13.14 -16.81
CA PRO A 41 21.52 12.13 -17.06
C PRO A 41 21.70 10.84 -16.21
N GLU A 42 22.88 10.60 -15.65
CA GLU A 42 23.14 9.49 -14.73
C GLU A 42 22.48 9.65 -13.35
N LEU A 43 22.04 10.86 -12.99
CA LEU A 43 21.34 11.15 -11.73
C LEU A 43 19.82 11.02 -11.85
N ILE A 44 19.31 10.78 -13.06
CA ILE A 44 17.90 10.46 -13.31
C ILE A 44 17.61 9.09 -12.70
N ARG A 45 16.48 8.96 -11.99
CA ARG A 45 16.03 7.67 -11.46
C ARG A 45 15.92 6.66 -12.61
N ASN A 46 16.74 5.62 -12.54
CA ASN A 46 16.63 4.52 -13.48
C ASN A 46 15.49 3.60 -13.01
N ASP A 47 14.45 3.49 -13.82
CA ASP A 47 13.31 2.61 -13.57
C ASP A 47 13.68 1.11 -13.50
N ASP A 48 14.85 0.72 -14.03
CA ASP A 48 15.44 -0.60 -13.87
C ASP A 48 16.26 -0.77 -12.58
N LEU A 49 16.31 0.24 -11.72
CA LEU A 49 17.03 0.18 -10.45
C LEU A 49 16.42 -0.89 -9.55
N LEU A 50 17.22 -1.92 -9.26
CA LEU A 50 16.86 -2.99 -8.35
C LEU A 50 16.98 -2.51 -6.90
N LEU A 51 15.86 -2.51 -6.17
CA LEU A 51 15.77 -2.08 -4.78
C LEU A 51 15.23 -3.21 -3.90
N TYR A 52 15.49 -3.11 -2.59
CA TYR A 52 15.03 -4.07 -1.59
C TYR A 52 13.83 -3.52 -0.82
N PHE A 53 12.63 -3.83 -1.30
CA PHE A 53 11.38 -3.42 -0.65
C PHE A 53 11.06 -4.31 0.56
N LYS A 54 10.37 -3.76 1.57
CA LYS A 54 9.88 -4.56 2.70
C LYS A 54 8.76 -5.48 2.22
N CYS A 55 8.70 -6.69 2.75
CA CYS A 55 7.55 -7.57 2.55
C CYS A 55 6.29 -6.94 3.18
N GLU A 56 5.19 -6.93 2.44
CA GLU A 56 3.92 -6.28 2.84
C GLU A 56 2.88 -7.29 3.35
N CYS A 57 3.33 -8.43 3.87
CA CYS A 57 2.45 -9.44 4.45
C CYS A 57 1.84 -8.94 5.77
N SER A 58 0.80 -9.63 6.25
CA SER A 58 0.07 -9.25 7.47
C SER A 58 0.83 -9.53 8.78
N ASP A 59 2.03 -10.10 8.73
CA ASP A 59 2.88 -10.35 9.89
C ASP A 59 3.66 -9.06 10.27
N GLU A 60 3.35 -8.50 11.45
CA GLU A 60 3.94 -7.26 11.97
C GLU A 60 5.45 -7.41 12.29
N ASP A 61 5.88 -8.62 12.62
CA ASP A 61 7.29 -8.94 12.95
C ASP A 61 8.10 -9.35 11.70
N CYS A 62 7.51 -9.24 10.50
CA CYS A 62 8.20 -9.58 9.26
C CYS A 62 9.20 -8.50 8.84
N ASP A 63 10.48 -8.89 8.79
CA ASP A 63 11.60 -8.05 8.32
C ASP A 63 12.15 -8.47 6.95
N ALA A 64 11.43 -9.34 6.23
CA ALA A 64 11.87 -9.81 4.92
C ALA A 64 11.97 -8.66 3.90
N ARG A 65 12.99 -8.74 3.04
CA ARG A 65 13.23 -7.81 1.94
C ARG A 65 13.16 -8.52 0.60
N ILE A 66 12.54 -7.87 -0.39
CA ILE A 66 12.27 -8.43 -1.71
C ILE A 66 12.98 -7.58 -2.77
N PRO A 67 13.90 -8.16 -3.57
CA PRO A 67 14.57 -7.45 -4.63
C PRO A 67 13.63 -7.27 -5.84
N ILE A 68 13.22 -6.03 -6.12
CA ILE A 68 12.32 -5.68 -7.23
C ILE A 68 12.79 -4.38 -7.88
N LYS A 69 12.58 -4.26 -9.20
CA LYS A 69 12.82 -3.02 -9.94
C LYS A 69 11.82 -1.96 -9.52
N LEU A 70 12.27 -0.71 -9.38
CA LEU A 70 11.40 0.41 -8.99
C LEU A 70 10.17 0.55 -9.91
N SER A 71 10.33 0.41 -11.22
CA SER A 71 9.21 0.41 -12.18
C SER A 71 8.14 -0.64 -11.86
N VAL A 72 8.56 -1.88 -11.62
CA VAL A 72 7.66 -3.00 -11.32
C VAL A 72 6.95 -2.78 -9.98
N TYR A 73 7.66 -2.23 -8.99
CA TYR A 73 7.04 -1.85 -7.71
C TYR A 73 5.94 -0.81 -7.93
N ASN A 74 6.24 0.26 -8.68
CA ASN A 74 5.30 1.34 -8.96
C ASN A 74 4.08 0.84 -9.76
N GLU A 75 4.29 0.04 -10.79
CA GLU A 75 3.23 -0.55 -11.63
C GLU A 75 2.25 -1.39 -10.79
N ILE A 76 2.76 -2.26 -9.90
CA ILE A 76 1.91 -3.07 -9.02
C ILE A 76 1.05 -2.17 -8.10
N HIS A 77 1.64 -1.09 -7.61
CA HIS A 77 0.98 -0.16 -6.68
C HIS A 77 0.06 0.88 -7.35
N GLU A 78 -0.09 0.85 -8.68
CA GLU A 78 -1.21 1.52 -9.33
C GLU A 78 -2.56 0.95 -8.85
N ASN A 79 -2.60 -0.34 -8.51
CA ASN A 79 -3.68 -0.95 -7.76
C ASN A 79 -3.40 -0.83 -6.24
N ARG A 80 -4.19 -0.01 -5.55
CA ARG A 80 -4.02 0.24 -4.11
C ARG A 80 -4.31 -0.98 -3.22
N ASP A 81 -5.02 -1.97 -3.75
CA ASP A 81 -5.35 -3.20 -3.03
C ASP A 81 -4.34 -4.33 -3.30
N ALA A 82 -3.30 -4.07 -4.12
CA ALA A 82 -2.24 -5.02 -4.42
C ALA A 82 -1.03 -4.84 -3.47
N PHE A 83 -0.51 -5.95 -2.96
CA PHE A 83 0.60 -5.99 -2.01
C PHE A 83 1.66 -6.98 -2.46
N ILE A 84 2.93 -6.65 -2.24
CA ILE A 84 4.07 -7.49 -2.62
C ILE A 84 4.60 -8.25 -1.40
N ILE A 85 4.53 -9.58 -1.46
CA ILE A 85 4.90 -10.45 -0.35
C ILE A 85 5.96 -11.48 -0.75
N LYS A 86 6.75 -11.92 0.21
CA LYS A 86 7.67 -13.03 0.02
C LYS A 86 6.89 -14.30 -0.27
N LEU A 87 7.47 -15.19 -1.07
CA LEU A 87 6.88 -16.51 -1.32
C LEU A 87 6.50 -17.19 -0.01
N LYS A 88 5.29 -17.78 0.02
CA LYS A 88 4.70 -18.49 1.17
C LYS A 88 4.35 -17.61 2.38
N HIS A 89 4.43 -16.28 2.29
CA HIS A 89 3.95 -15.37 3.33
C HIS A 89 2.46 -15.00 3.15
N GLN A 90 1.76 -15.69 2.24
CA GLN A 90 0.34 -15.46 2.00
C GLN A 90 -0.50 -15.96 3.17
N VAL A 91 -1.55 -15.23 3.53
CA VAL A 91 -2.64 -15.69 4.41
C VAL A 91 -3.92 -15.90 3.60
N GLU A 92 -4.16 -17.13 3.14
CA GLU A 92 -5.25 -17.49 2.21
C GLU A 92 -6.65 -17.05 2.69
N GLU A 93 -6.86 -16.92 4.00
CA GLU A 93 -8.13 -16.53 4.60
C GLU A 93 -8.52 -15.07 4.27
N ILE A 94 -7.55 -14.17 4.09
CA ILE A 94 -7.78 -12.73 3.98
C ILE A 94 -7.25 -12.12 2.67
N GLU A 95 -6.48 -12.86 1.89
CA GLU A 95 -5.90 -12.37 0.64
C GLU A 95 -5.72 -13.46 -0.42
N LYS A 96 -5.72 -13.04 -1.68
CA LYS A 96 -5.60 -13.91 -2.84
C LYS A 96 -4.36 -13.54 -3.66
N ILE A 97 -3.56 -14.53 -4.04
CA ILE A 97 -2.49 -14.32 -5.03
C ILE A 97 -3.09 -13.97 -6.39
N ILE A 98 -2.66 -12.83 -6.93
CA ILE A 98 -2.99 -12.37 -8.28
C ILE A 98 -1.82 -12.53 -9.25
N LYS A 99 -0.58 -12.60 -8.74
CA LYS A 99 0.63 -12.85 -9.53
C LYS A 99 1.67 -13.61 -8.71
N THR A 100 2.38 -14.54 -9.34
CA THR A 100 3.52 -15.24 -8.74
C THR A 100 4.75 -15.01 -9.60
N GLU A 101 5.85 -14.64 -8.96
CA GLU A 101 7.14 -14.40 -9.57
C GLU A 101 8.19 -15.33 -8.95
N GLU A 102 9.41 -15.33 -9.46
CA GLU A 102 10.47 -16.24 -8.98
C GLU A 102 10.82 -16.03 -7.51
N THR A 103 10.68 -14.81 -6.99
CA THR A 103 11.13 -14.44 -5.63
C THR A 103 10.03 -13.86 -4.73
N TYR A 104 8.85 -13.57 -5.28
CA TYR A 104 7.74 -12.94 -4.56
C TYR A 104 6.38 -13.32 -5.15
N CYS A 105 5.32 -13.00 -4.42
CA CYS A 105 3.96 -13.01 -4.91
C CYS A 105 3.37 -11.59 -4.80
N VAL A 106 2.39 -11.31 -5.65
CA VAL A 106 1.49 -10.16 -5.50
C VAL A 106 0.15 -10.70 -5.04
N VAL A 107 -0.37 -10.15 -3.95
CA VAL A 107 -1.67 -10.51 -3.37
C VAL A 107 -2.63 -9.33 -3.39
N GLU A 108 -3.92 -9.63 -3.45
CA GLU A 108 -5.00 -8.66 -3.30
C GLU A 108 -5.84 -9.04 -2.08
N LYS A 109 -6.22 -8.06 -1.26
CA LYS A 109 -7.04 -8.31 -0.06
C LYS A 109 -8.47 -8.69 -0.43
N ASN A 110 -9.00 -9.70 0.24
CA ASN A 110 -10.40 -10.08 0.12
C ASN A 110 -11.25 -8.99 0.78
N ASN A 111 -11.95 -8.17 0.00
CA ASN A 111 -12.89 -7.16 0.52
C ASN A 111 -14.16 -7.76 1.16
N THR A 112 -14.13 -9.03 1.58
CA THR A 112 -15.20 -9.66 2.35
C THR A 112 -15.20 -9.09 3.75
N ILE A 113 -16.04 -8.08 3.96
CA ILE A 113 -16.36 -7.45 5.23
C ILE A 113 -16.58 -8.55 6.28
N ALA A 114 -15.68 -8.68 7.24
CA ALA A 114 -16.01 -9.33 8.50
C ALA A 114 -16.99 -8.39 9.22
N GLU A 115 -18.30 -8.62 9.07
CA GLU A 115 -19.28 -8.01 9.96
C GLU A 115 -18.93 -8.43 11.40
N PRO A 116 -18.63 -7.50 12.32
CA PRO A 116 -18.48 -7.87 13.71
C PRO A 116 -19.86 -8.32 14.22
N GLY A 117 -19.98 -9.62 14.49
CA GLY A 117 -21.18 -10.26 15.00
C GLY A 117 -21.76 -9.49 16.18
N ASN A 118 -22.93 -8.89 15.95
CA ASN A 118 -23.68 -8.12 16.93
C ASN A 118 -24.18 -9.03 18.07
N THR A 119 -23.34 -9.24 19.09
CA THR A 119 -23.76 -9.68 20.42
C THR A 119 -23.33 -8.65 21.45
N LEU A 120 -23.99 -7.49 21.41
CA LEU A 120 -23.93 -6.52 22.49
C LEU A 120 -24.75 -7.06 23.67
N ASN A 121 -24.05 -7.60 24.67
CA ASN A 121 -24.62 -7.86 25.98
C ASN A 121 -24.87 -6.51 26.66
N VAL A 122 -26.13 -6.06 26.70
CA VAL A 122 -26.52 -4.82 27.36
C VAL A 122 -26.39 -5.01 28.86
N THR A 123 -25.41 -4.37 29.49
CA THR A 123 -25.42 -4.14 30.94
C THR A 123 -25.96 -2.74 31.18
N SER A 124 -27.16 -2.68 31.73
CA SER A 124 -27.80 -1.45 32.20
C SER A 124 -26.96 -0.85 33.33
N ILE A 125 -26.45 0.36 33.13
CA ILE A 125 -25.93 1.19 34.21
C ILE A 125 -26.91 2.33 34.42
N ASP A 126 -27.61 2.26 35.55
CA ASP A 126 -28.51 3.28 36.04
C ASP A 126 -27.67 4.29 36.84
N ASN A 127 -27.67 5.56 36.44
CA ASN A 127 -26.97 6.63 37.15
C ASN A 127 -28.01 7.53 37.81
N SER A 128 -28.28 7.27 39.10
CA SER A 128 -28.97 8.17 40.02
C SER A 128 -28.13 9.40 40.37
#